data_AF-A0AAU4IQ97-F1
#
_entry.id   AF-A0AAU4IQ97-F1
#
_cell.length_a   1.000
_cell.length_b   1.000
_cell.length_c   1.000
_cell.angle_alpha   90.00
_cell.angle_beta   90.00
_cell.angle_gamma   90.00
#
_symmetry.space_group_name_H-M   'P 1'
#
loop_
_entity.id
_entity.type
_entity.pdbx_description
1 polymer ?
#
loop_
_entity_poly.entity_id
_entity_poly.type
_entity_poly.pdbx_seq_one_letter_code
_entity_poly.pdbx_strand_id
1 'polypeptide(L)' 'MLPTWCLIRADGTMFVGAFDAGWEGRESATHKVVATAHGPLLRGYRRMFEAMVTSARRTVYPEGGSTG' A
#
# COMPACT_ATOMS: atom_id res chain seq x y z
N MET A 1 -12.26 7.58 -14.15
CA MET A 1 -12.22 6.74 -12.92
C MET A 1 -11.52 7.56 -11.85
N LEU A 2 -11.76 7.31 -10.55
CA LEU A 2 -10.91 7.91 -9.51
C LEU A 2 -9.64 7.04 -9.35
N PRO A 3 -8.48 7.65 -9.11
CA PRO A 3 -7.25 6.89 -8.95
C PRO A 3 -7.36 5.97 -7.74
N THR A 4 -6.84 4.74 -7.89
CA THR A 4 -6.72 3.79 -6.79
C THR A 4 -5.42 4.05 -6.05
N TRP A 5 -5.50 4.34 -4.75
CA TRP A 5 -4.33 4.59 -3.93
C TRP A 5 -3.64 3.28 -3.54
N CYS A 6 -2.31 3.27 -3.61
CA CYS A 6 -1.47 2.18 -3.16
C CYS A 6 -0.56 2.64 -2.02
N LEU A 7 -0.50 1.83 -0.96
CA LEU A 7 0.48 2.03 0.11
C LEU A 7 1.24 0.72 0.31
N ILE A 8 2.56 0.77 0.10
CA ILE A 8 3.45 -0.37 0.22
C ILE A 8 4.39 -0.13 1.39
N ARG A 9 4.55 -1.15 2.23
CA ARG A 9 5.56 -1.18 3.29
C ARG A 9 6.55 -2.30 3.02
N ALA A 10 7.83 -1.94 2.95
CA ALA A 10 8.95 -2.87 2.92
C ALA A 10 9.83 -2.58 4.14
N ASP A 11 9.73 -3.42 5.16
CA ASP A 11 10.34 -3.24 6.48
C ASP A 11 10.01 -1.87 7.12
N GLY A 12 11.01 -0.98 7.23
CA GLY A 12 10.86 0.38 7.73
C GLY A 12 10.56 1.42 6.65
N THR A 13 10.58 1.03 5.37
CA THR A 13 10.38 1.93 4.23
C THR A 13 8.93 1.89 3.76
N MET A 14 8.38 3.08 3.51
CA MET A 14 7.02 3.26 2.99
C MET A 14 7.06 3.84 1.58
N PHE A 15 6.16 3.40 0.72
CA PHE A 15 5.97 3.94 -0.62
C PHE A 15 4.49 4.24 -0.84
N VAL A 16 4.19 5.37 -1.48
CA VAL A 16 2.84 5.76 -1.88
C VAL A 16 2.78 5.85 -3.40
N GLY A 17 1.74 5.29 -3.99
CA GLY A 17 1.47 5.39 -5.41
C GLY A 17 -0.01 5.55 -5.70
N ALA A 18 -0.32 5.86 -6.95
CA ALA A 18 -1.67 5.93 -7.46
C ALA A 18 -1.74 5.20 -8.80
N PHE A 19 -2.74 4.33 -8.94
CA PHE A 19 -3.10 3.70 -10.20
C PHE A 19 -4.21 4.51 -10.86
N ASP A 20 -4.03 4.90 -12.11
CA ASP A 20 -5.08 5.51 -12.92
C ASP A 20 -5.12 4.80 -14.29
N ALA A 21 -6.22 4.98 -15.02
CA ALA A 21 -6.45 4.31 -16.30
C ALA A 21 -5.28 4.58 -17.27
N GLY A 22 -4.64 3.49 -17.71
CA GLY A 22 -3.48 3.54 -18.62
C GLY A 22 -2.11 3.63 -17.96
N TRP A 23 -2.04 3.66 -16.62
CA TRP A 23 -0.79 3.71 -15.85
C TRP A 23 -0.82 2.68 -14.71
N GLU A 24 -1.28 1.46 -15.01
CA GLU A 24 -1.44 0.39 -14.04
C GLU A 24 -0.13 -0.41 -13.86
N GLY A 25 0.11 -0.89 -12.64
CA GLY A 25 1.25 -1.76 -12.34
C GLY A 25 2.60 -1.04 -12.38
N ARG A 26 3.52 -1.49 -13.25
CA ARG A 26 4.92 -1.00 -13.28
C ARG A 26 5.02 0.47 -13.64
N GLU A 27 4.08 0.97 -14.41
CA GLU A 27 4.10 2.34 -14.93
C GLU A 27 3.55 3.33 -13.90
N SER A 28 2.90 2.86 -12.84
CA SER A 28 2.33 3.73 -11.81
C SER A 28 3.39 4.54 -11.08
N ALA A 29 3.16 5.84 -10.98
CA ALA A 29 3.99 6.73 -10.17
C ALA A 29 4.01 6.24 -8.72
N THR A 30 5.18 5.80 -8.26
CA THR A 30 5.40 5.31 -6.90
C THR A 30 6.54 6.09 -6.27
N HIS A 31 6.25 6.71 -5.12
CA HIS A 31 7.20 7.58 -4.43
C HIS A 31 7.53 7.03 -3.05
N LYS A 32 8.83 7.01 -2.73
CA LYS A 32 9.29 6.71 -1.37
C LYS A 32 8.84 7.83 -0.42
N VAL A 33 8.19 7.46 0.67
CA VAL A 33 7.85 8.39 1.75
C VAL A 33 9.08 8.58 2.62
N VAL A 34 9.72 9.73 2.50
CA VAL A 34 10.95 10.07 3.23
C VAL A 34 10.59 10.81 4.53
N ALA A 35 11.28 10.48 5.62
CA ALA A 35 11.21 11.26 6.84
C ALA A 35 11.74 12.67 6.57
N THR A 36 10.90 13.69 6.81
CA THR A 36 11.33 15.09 6.81
C THR A 36 11.80 15.50 8.21
N ALA A 37 12.45 16.66 8.33
CA ALA A 37 12.93 17.19 9.63
C ALA A 37 11.85 17.24 10.72
N HIS A 38 10.59 17.49 10.35
CA HIS A 38 9.48 17.54 11.29
C HIS A 38 8.83 16.15 11.53
N GLY A 39 9.09 15.20 10.62
CA GLY A 39 8.64 13.81 10.65
C GLY A 39 7.14 13.47 10.59
N PRO A 40 6.13 14.38 10.44
CA PRO A 40 4.74 13.98 10.61
C PRO A 40 4.24 13.20 9.40
N LEU A 41 4.84 13.40 8.22
CA LEU A 41 4.47 12.71 6.98
C LEU A 41 4.68 11.19 7.12
N LEU A 42 5.90 10.78 7.48
CA LEU A 42 6.20 9.37 7.68
C LEU A 42 5.38 8.77 8.84
N ARG A 43 5.24 9.50 9.96
CA ARG A 43 4.42 9.05 11.09
C ARG A 43 2.94 8.88 10.71
N GLY A 44 2.39 9.80 9.90
CA GLY A 44 1.02 9.76 9.42
C GLY A 44 0.76 8.57 8.49
N TYR A 45 1.63 8.34 7.50
CA TYR A 45 1.53 7.17 6.63
C TYR A 45 1.66 5.84 7.38
N ARG A 46 2.56 5.77 8.37
CA ARG A 46 2.68 4.59 9.24
C ARG A 46 1.39 4.33 10.02
N ARG A 47 0.85 5.36 10.68
CA ARG A 47 -0.43 5.26 11.41
C ARG A 47 -1.56 4.79 10.49
N MET A 48 -1.65 5.34 9.28
CA MET A 48 -2.68 4.96 8.32
C MET A 48 -2.52 3.50 7.86
N PHE A 49 -1.30 3.07 7.54
CA PHE A 49 -1.01 1.68 7.16
C PHE A 49 -1.39 0.70 8.27
N GLU A 50 -0.98 1.00 9.51
CA GLU A 50 -1.30 0.19 10.69
C GLU A 50 -2.81 0.09 10.89
N ALA A 51 -3.55 1.19 10.79
CA ALA A 51 -5.00 1.19 10.88
C ALA A 51 -5.66 0.31 9.81
N MET A 52 -5.20 0.38 8.56
CA MET A 52 -5.72 -0.46 7.48
C MET A 52 -5.49 -1.94 7.76
N VAL A 53 -4.27 -2.33 8.16
CA VAL A 53 -3.94 -3.73 8.50
C VAL A 53 -4.78 -4.21 9.68
N THR A 54 -4.92 -3.42 10.74
CA THR A 54 -5.72 -3.78 11.92
C THR A 54 -7.20 -3.99 11.57
N SER A 55 -7.75 -3.19 10.65
CA SER A 55 -9.14 -3.35 10.19
C SER A 55 -9.35 -4.44 9.13
N ALA A 56 -8.27 -4.97 8.55
CA ALA A 56 -8.37 -5.88 7.43
C ALA A 56 -8.93 -7.24 7.85
N ARG A 57 -9.81 -7.79 7.02
CA ARG A 57 -10.26 -9.18 7.19
C ARG A 57 -9.17 -10.11 6.66
N ARG A 58 -8.66 -10.99 7.51
CA ARG A 58 -7.71 -12.03 7.09
C ARG A 58 -8.38 -12.95 6.07
N THR A 59 -7.77 -13.05 4.90
CA THR A 59 -8.14 -14.04 3.88
C THR A 59 -7.04 -15.07 3.80
N VAL A 60 -7.41 -16.34 3.98
CA VAL A 60 -6.51 -17.48 3.85
C VAL A 60 -6.97 -18.25 2.62
N TYR A 61 -6.06 -18.54 1.69
CA TYR A 61 -6.38 -19.45 0.60
C TYR A 61 -6.48 -20.85 1.21
N PRO A 62 -7.59 -21.59 0.99
CA PRO A 62 -7.69 -22.95 1.49
C PRO A 62 -6.61 -23.82 0.82
N GLU A 63 -5.85 -24.56 1.62
CA GLU A 63 -4.96 -25.58 1.08
C GLU A 63 -5.81 -26.70 0.48
N GLY A 64 -5.70 -26.92 -0.84
CA GLY A 64 -6.45 -27.97 -1.55
C GLY A 64 -7.40 -27.49 -2.65
N GLY A 65 -7.06 -26.43 -3.39
CA GLY A 65 -7.75 -26.12 -4.64
C GLY A 65 -7.48 -27.19 -5.70
N SER A 66 -8.32 -28.22 -5.75
CA SER A 66 -8.47 -29.03 -6.97
C SER A 66 -9.03 -28.11 -8.06
N THR A 67 -8.25 -27.85 -9.09
CA THR A 67 -8.75 -27.30 -10.35
C THR A 67 -9.66 -28.36 -10.95
N GLY A 68 -10.97 -28.16 -10.81
CA GLY A 68 -11.98 -28.80 -11.66
C GLY A 68 -12.18 -28.00 -12.93
#